data_AF-H8ZH58-F1
#
_entry.id   AF-H8ZH58-F1
#
_cell.length_a   1.000
_cell.length_b   1.000
_cell.length_c   1.000
_cell.angle_alpha   90.00
_cell.angle_beta   90.00
_cell.angle_gamma   90.00
#
_symmetry.space_group_name_H-M   'P 1'
#
loop_
_entity.id
_entity.type
_entity.pdbx_description
1 polymer ?
#
loop_
_entity_poly.entity_id
_entity_poly.type
_entity_poly.pdbx_seq_one_letter_code
_entity_poly.pdbx_strand_id
1 'polypeptide(L)'
;IHSLNDFQDIRFMGSIASFMPLISVCFNVSILSLCGIPFLAGFYSKDLILEMVCFSWINCFIFFLYFVSTGLTSSYSFRLIYYSMSG
;
A
#
# COMPACT_ATOMS: atom_id res chain seq x y z
N ILE A 1 15.23 9.35 -3.90
CA ILE A 1 15.61 10.58 -3.16
C ILE A 1 17.06 10.90 -3.43
N HIS A 2 18.04 10.17 -2.87
CA HIS A 2 19.45 10.42 -3.20
C HIS A 2 19.76 10.23 -4.70
N SER A 3 19.18 9.20 -5.33
CA SER A 3 19.29 8.96 -6.77
C SER A 3 18.56 10.01 -7.65
N LEU A 4 17.73 10.85 -7.05
CA LEU A 4 16.87 11.84 -7.72
C LEU A 4 17.22 13.27 -7.26
N ASN A 5 18.46 13.52 -6.81
CA ASN A 5 18.90 14.84 -6.33
C ASN A 5 17.94 15.49 -5.33
N ASP A 6 17.45 14.70 -4.37
CA ASP A 6 16.53 15.11 -3.31
C ASP A 6 15.12 15.53 -3.77
N PHE A 7 14.76 15.28 -5.04
CA PHE A 7 13.38 15.39 -5.50
C PHE A 7 12.52 14.25 -4.93
N GLN A 8 11.41 14.60 -4.26
CA GLN A 8 10.47 13.68 -3.59
C GLN A 8 9.07 13.70 -4.21
N ASP A 9 8.79 14.65 -5.09
CA ASP A 9 7.49 14.80 -5.72
C ASP A 9 7.22 13.62 -6.67
N ILE A 10 6.21 12.81 -6.34
CA ILE A 10 5.81 11.60 -7.08
C ILE A 10 5.55 11.87 -8.57
N ARG A 11 5.15 13.10 -8.92
CA ARG A 11 4.91 13.56 -10.30
C ARG A 11 6.17 13.61 -11.15
N PHE A 12 7.33 13.76 -10.52
CA PHE A 12 8.65 13.78 -11.18
C PHE A 12 9.41 12.46 -10.99
N MET A 13 8.82 11.49 -10.30
CA MET A 13 9.39 10.17 -10.03
C MET A 13 8.90 9.11 -11.04
N GLY A 14 8.75 9.51 -12.30
CA GLY A 14 8.36 8.62 -13.38
C GLY A 14 9.42 7.57 -13.74
N SER A 15 8.99 6.48 -14.36
CA SER A 15 9.81 5.43 -14.98
C SER A 15 10.90 4.81 -14.09
N ILE A 16 10.67 4.73 -12.77
CA ILE A 16 11.64 4.10 -11.84
C ILE A 16 11.93 2.64 -12.25
N ALA A 17 10.96 1.99 -12.88
CA ALA A 17 11.09 0.64 -13.42
C ALA A 17 12.23 0.46 -14.42
N SER A 18 12.50 1.47 -15.26
CA SER A 18 13.53 1.42 -16.30
C SER A 18 14.91 1.84 -15.76
N PHE A 19 14.96 2.89 -14.95
CA PHE A 19 16.22 3.44 -14.41
C PHE A 19 16.76 2.65 -13.20
N MET A 20 15.88 2.13 -12.34
CA MET A 20 16.24 1.45 -11.09
C MET A 20 15.38 0.20 -10.85
N PRO A 21 15.58 -0.88 -11.64
CA PRO A 21 14.68 -2.03 -11.66
C PRO A 21 14.59 -2.73 -10.29
N LEU A 22 15.70 -2.89 -9.58
CA LEU A 22 15.71 -3.55 -8.27
C LEU A 22 14.85 -2.81 -7.23
N ILE A 23 14.99 -1.48 -7.16
CA ILE A 23 14.22 -0.64 -6.24
C ILE A 23 12.74 -0.68 -6.62
N SER A 24 12.43 -0.65 -7.91
CA SER A 24 11.03 -0.74 -8.38
C SER A 24 10.35 -2.05 -7.95
N VAL A 25 11.05 -3.18 -8.02
CA VAL A 25 10.51 -4.49 -7.63
C VAL A 25 10.30 -4.55 -6.11
N CYS A 26 11.29 -4.18 -5.30
CA CYS A 26 11.15 -4.16 -3.85
C CYS A 26 10.05 -3.20 -3.38
N PHE A 27 9.94 -2.03 -4.02
CA PHE A 27 8.90 -1.06 -3.73
C PHE A 27 7.50 -1.58 -4.07
N ASN A 28 7.32 -2.23 -5.22
CA ASN A 28 6.03 -2.81 -5.58
C ASN A 28 5.65 -3.97 -4.66
N VAL A 29 6.58 -4.87 -4.32
CA VAL A 29 6.30 -5.99 -3.39
C VAL A 29 5.87 -5.48 -2.02
N SER A 30 6.51 -4.41 -1.51
CA SER A 30 6.14 -3.80 -0.23
C SER A 30 4.79 -3.05 -0.28
N ILE A 31 4.42 -2.42 -1.39
CA ILE A 31 3.09 -1.81 -1.54
C ILE A 31 2.00 -2.89 -1.62
N LEU A 32 2.28 -3.98 -2.35
CA LEU A 32 1.36 -5.11 -2.48
C LEU A 32 1.16 -5.82 -1.12
N SER A 33 2.21 -5.93 -0.30
CA SER A 33 2.07 -6.44 1.07
C SER A 33 1.28 -5.47 1.95
N LEU A 34 1.45 -4.15 1.80
CA LEU A 34 0.66 -3.14 2.52
C LEU A 34 -0.83 -3.22 2.15
N CYS A 35 -1.19 -3.52 0.89
CA CYS A 35 -2.57 -3.75 0.47
C CYS A 35 -3.21 -5.03 1.04
N GLY A 36 -2.41 -5.97 1.56
CA GLY A 36 -2.92 -7.24 2.09
C GLY A 36 -3.23 -8.28 1.00
N ILE A 37 -2.48 -8.31 -0.11
CA ILE A 37 -2.67 -9.34 -1.14
C ILE A 37 -2.39 -10.74 -0.56
N PRO A 38 -3.16 -11.77 -0.99
CA PRO A 38 -3.01 -13.14 -0.49
C PRO A 38 -1.57 -13.64 -0.59
N PHE A 39 -1.15 -14.39 0.43
CA PHE A 39 0.19 -14.97 0.60
C PHE A 39 1.34 -14.01 0.94
N LEU A 40 1.12 -12.70 0.98
CA LEU A 40 2.12 -11.75 1.50
C LEU A 40 1.96 -11.51 3.01
N ALA A 41 3.02 -11.01 3.66
CA ALA A 41 3.04 -10.79 5.10
C ALA A 41 1.88 -9.92 5.64
N GLY A 42 1.38 -8.97 4.84
CA GLY A 42 0.26 -8.11 5.23
C GLY A 42 -1.07 -8.84 5.34
N PHE A 43 -1.31 -9.88 4.54
CA PHE A 43 -2.52 -10.71 4.61
C PHE A 43 -2.62 -11.40 5.97
N TYR A 44 -1.53 -12.03 6.42
CA TYR A 44 -1.49 -12.76 7.70
C TYR A 44 -1.75 -11.88 8.94
N SER A 45 -1.56 -10.56 8.84
CA SER A 45 -1.85 -9.65 9.95
C SER A 45 -3.18 -8.92 9.77
N LYS A 46 -3.39 -8.28 8.62
CA LYS A 46 -4.58 -7.44 8.40
C LYS A 46 -5.88 -8.24 8.34
N ASP A 47 -5.88 -9.42 7.73
CA ASP A 47 -7.11 -10.21 7.60
C ASP A 47 -7.52 -10.82 8.94
N LEU A 48 -6.56 -11.32 9.73
CA LEU A 48 -6.83 -11.76 11.11
C LEU A 48 -7.39 -10.63 11.97
N ILE A 49 -6.85 -9.41 11.85
CA ILE A 49 -7.37 -8.26 12.60
C ILE A 49 -8.79 -7.91 12.14
N LEU A 50 -9.06 -7.93 10.83
CA LEU A 50 -10.41 -7.70 10.29
C LEU A 50 -11.41 -8.74 10.81
N GLU A 51 -11.05 -10.02 10.83
CA GLU A 51 -11.88 -11.08 11.38
C GLU A 51 -12.16 -10.87 12.88
N MET A 52 -11.13 -10.55 13.67
CA MET A 52 -11.30 -10.27 15.10
C MET A 52 -12.20 -9.06 15.36
N VAL A 53 -12.13 -8.02 14.51
CA VAL A 53 -13.02 -6.85 14.58
C VAL A 53 -14.47 -7.22 14.23
N CYS A 54 -14.69 -8.14 13.30
CA CYS A 54 -16.03 -8.63 12.96
C CYS A 54 -16.65 -9.49 14.06
N PHE A 55 -15.86 -10.29 14.78
CA PHE A 55 -16.37 -11.15 15.86
C PHE A 55 -16.49 -10.45 17.22
N SER A 56 -15.79 -9.34 17.42
CA SER A 56 -15.80 -8.61 18.69
C SER A 56 -16.98 -7.63 18.77
N TRP A 57 -17.42 -7.37 20.00
CA TRP A 57 -18.51 -6.43 20.30
C TRP A 57 -17.98 -4.99 20.31
N ILE A 58 -17.62 -4.48 19.13
CA ILE A 58 -17.15 -3.11 18.93
C ILE A 58 -18.33 -2.20 18.53
N ASN A 59 -18.28 -0.93 18.93
CA ASN A 59 -19.25 0.08 18.50
C ASN A 59 -19.33 0.17 16.96
N CYS A 60 -20.55 0.21 16.40
CA CYS A 60 -20.80 0.29 14.96
C CYS A 60 -20.03 1.45 14.27
N PHE A 61 -19.84 2.57 14.97
CA PHE A 61 -19.09 3.71 14.44
C PHE A 61 -17.60 3.39 14.21
N ILE A 62 -16.96 2.70 15.15
CA ILE A 62 -15.55 2.31 15.05
C ILE A 62 -15.38 1.26 13.95
N PHE A 63 -16.32 0.31 13.87
CA PHE A 63 -16.37 -0.69 12.79
C PHE A 63 -16.41 -0.01 11.41
N PHE A 64 -17.31 0.95 11.21
CA PHE A 64 -17.42 1.68 9.94
C PHE A 64 -16.12 2.42 9.58
N LEU A 65 -15.55 3.17 10.54
CA LEU A 65 -14.29 3.88 10.32
C LEU A 65 -13.14 2.94 9.95
N TYR A 66 -13.09 1.75 10.55
CA TYR A 66 -12.05 0.76 10.27
C TYR A 66 -12.13 0.28 8.82
N PHE A 67 -13.32 -0.09 8.33
CA PHE A 67 -13.51 -0.50 6.94
C PHE A 67 -13.22 0.61 5.93
N VAL A 68 -13.61 1.85 6.23
CA VAL A 68 -13.26 3.00 5.37
C VAL A 68 -11.74 3.19 5.34
N SER A 69 -11.07 3.06 6.48
CA SER A 69 -9.61 3.22 6.57
C SER A 69 -8.86 2.18 5.74
N THR A 70 -9.27 0.90 5.77
CA THR A 70 -8.65 -0.15 4.95
C THR A 70 -8.87 0.10 3.46
N GLY A 71 -10.07 0.56 3.06
CA GLY A 71 -10.35 1.00 1.68
C GLY A 71 -9.49 2.20 1.23
N LEU A 72 -9.24 3.17 2.12
CA LEU A 72 -8.35 4.29 1.79
C LEU A 72 -6.89 3.82 1.60
N THR A 73 -6.42 2.84 2.40
CA THR A 73 -5.06 2.31 2.22
C THR A 73 -4.88 1.61 0.87
N SER A 74 -5.88 0.88 0.37
CA SER A 74 -5.79 0.26 -0.95
C SER A 74 -5.76 1.32 -2.07
N SER A 75 -6.59 2.37 -1.97
CA SER A 75 -6.60 3.46 -2.95
C SER A 75 -5.26 4.20 -3.05
N TYR A 76 -4.62 4.46 -1.90
CA TYR A 76 -3.30 5.09 -1.85
C TYR A 76 -2.23 4.21 -2.51
N SER A 77 -2.23 2.91 -2.22
CA SER A 77 -1.28 1.96 -2.78
C SER A 77 -1.39 1.87 -4.31
N PHE A 78 -2.61 1.83 -4.85
CA PHE A 78 -2.80 1.85 -6.30
C PHE A 78 -2.27 3.14 -6.94
N ARG A 79 -2.51 4.30 -6.30
CA ARG A 79 -1.96 5.58 -6.76
C ARG A 79 -0.43 5.56 -6.84
N LEU A 80 0.24 5.00 -5.82
CA LEU A 80 1.70 4.91 -5.81
C LEU A 80 2.25 3.98 -6.89
N ILE A 81 1.63 2.81 -7.10
CA ILE A 81 2.03 1.86 -8.15
C ILE A 81 1.89 2.51 -9.53
N TYR A 82 0.81 3.25 -9.77
CA TYR A 82 0.58 3.93 -11.04
C TYR A 82 1.70 4.94 -11.35
N TYR A 83 2.02 5.84 -10.42
CA TYR A 83 3.06 6.83 -10.65
C TYR A 83 4.48 6.24 -10.70
N SER A 84 4.77 5.18 -9.96
CA SER A 84 6.12 4.58 -9.94
C SER A 84 6.44 3.75 -11.19
N MET A 85 5.44 3.08 -11.77
CA MET A 85 5.62 2.17 -12.90
C MET A 85 5.31 2.81 -14.26
N SER A 86 4.27 3.65 -14.33
CA SER A 86 3.74 4.18 -15.60
C SER A 86 3.91 5.68 -15.79
N GLY A 87 4.44 6.38 -14.77
CA GLY A 87 4.80 7.80 -14.86
C GLY A 87 6.05 8.04 -15.69
#